data_AF-A0A1F8ABA7-F1
#
_entry.id   AF-A0A1F8ABA7-F1
#
_cell.length_a   1.000
_cell.length_b   1.000
_cell.length_c   1.000
_cell.angle_alpha   90.00
_cell.angle_beta   90.00
_cell.angle_gamma   90.00
#
_symmetry.space_group_name_H-M   'P 1'
#
loop_
_entity.id
_entity.type
_entity.pdbx_description
1 polymer ?
#
loop_
_entity_poly.entity_id
_entity_poly.type
_entity_poly.pdbx_seq_one_letter_code
_entity_poly.pdbx_strand_id
1 'polypeptide(L)'
;MALESLPTELRILVIQQLPDVQSLKSLVHASPIYYSTYALSKKRLLHDILQRQYGLVDLAEPMAAIRSQGLHADVPANRDQIVTLLDRRRRQGELALSENAPTDMEECLRLSHLYRQLEHLLNVYCSQAACPPGVSQETWEQNRPINPSNTEKARILRALCRLQTYCNIFGAREWSEEHQQTTELSSPSQSRFFKRRSSSWYRNFNLHEMWGMIFGTMPPWEVEEFGCLWVFLQQQYTEIFSEIAQEFPRNSHEWQSLRPTVDGMELFPSVDGDGSDGNDYNDYRNHLVSLGPSFLYKVLRQPSYEARRNLVAYNAVSSKSSFMILVEVSRDPPSLLYPADKYESEDIGRTLPLMPAIEQPNGGWKHHWHGYGPIHRVREVVRSDNFQEPWIERTIGNAAGWQWGYAIWDEERNAAGHRL
;
A
#
# COMPACT_ATOMS: atom_id res chain seq x y z
N MET A 1 19.23 -30.76 25.53
CA MET A 1 18.17 -31.62 26.10
C MET A 1 17.33 -30.97 27.21
N ALA A 2 17.72 -29.84 27.85
CA ALA A 2 16.92 -29.23 28.93
C ALA A 2 15.60 -28.57 28.49
N LEU A 3 15.50 -28.08 27.25
CA LEU A 3 14.29 -27.40 26.74
C LEU A 3 13.17 -28.36 26.32
N GLU A 4 13.50 -29.62 26.04
CA GLU A 4 12.55 -30.64 25.59
C GLU A 4 11.89 -31.37 26.75
N SER A 5 12.56 -31.41 27.91
CA SER A 5 12.02 -31.95 29.16
C SER A 5 11.03 -31.01 29.86
N LEU A 6 10.79 -29.82 29.30
CA LEU A 6 9.82 -28.87 29.84
C LEU A 6 8.38 -29.41 29.69
N PRO A 7 7.50 -29.15 30.68
CA PRO A 7 6.06 -29.35 30.53
C PRO A 7 5.52 -28.73 29.25
N THR A 8 4.45 -29.32 28.70
CA THR A 8 3.85 -28.90 27.42
C THR A 8 3.48 -27.41 27.45
N GLU A 9 3.00 -26.92 28.58
CA GLU A 9 2.62 -25.52 28.82
C GLU A 9 3.81 -24.58 28.68
N LEU A 10 4.97 -24.95 29.25
CA LEU A 10 6.20 -24.17 29.13
C LEU A 10 6.76 -24.21 27.70
N ARG A 11 6.65 -25.36 27.00
CA ARG A 11 7.01 -25.45 25.58
C ARG A 11 6.10 -24.59 24.72
N ILE A 12 4.80 -24.52 25.01
CA ILE A 12 3.86 -23.61 24.34
C ILE A 12 4.30 -22.17 24.55
N LEU A 13 4.64 -21.77 25.78
CA LEU A 13 5.13 -20.42 26.06
C LEU A 13 6.42 -20.10 25.30
N VAL A 14 7.39 -21.04 25.24
CA VAL A 14 8.60 -20.86 24.42
C VAL A 14 8.25 -20.61 22.95
N ILE A 15 7.33 -21.39 22.40
CA ILE A 15 6.88 -21.19 21.01
C ILE A 15 6.16 -19.83 20.85
N GLN A 16 5.34 -19.43 21.82
CA GLN A 16 4.65 -18.14 21.83
C GLN A 16 5.60 -16.95 21.95
N GLN A 17 6.83 -17.13 22.44
CA GLN A 17 7.83 -16.06 22.50
C GLN A 17 8.70 -15.97 21.24
N LEU A 18 8.55 -16.88 20.27
CA LEU A 18 9.30 -16.79 19.02
C LEU A 18 8.92 -15.53 18.24
N PRO A 19 9.90 -14.85 17.59
CA PRO A 19 9.67 -13.56 16.95
C PRO A 19 8.92 -13.68 15.62
N ASP A 20 9.04 -14.80 14.92
CA ASP A 20 8.50 -14.98 13.58
C ASP A 20 8.24 -16.46 13.22
N VAL A 21 7.53 -16.66 12.10
CA VAL A 21 7.19 -17.99 11.57
C VAL A 21 8.43 -18.78 11.13
N GLN A 22 9.53 -18.13 10.74
CA GLN A 22 10.76 -18.81 10.32
C GLN A 22 11.48 -19.43 11.52
N SER A 23 11.52 -18.72 12.64
CA SER A 23 12.04 -19.18 13.93
C SER A 23 11.21 -20.36 14.47
N LEU A 24 9.88 -20.26 14.35
CA LEU A 24 8.98 -21.38 14.60
C LEU A 24 9.32 -22.59 13.72
N LYS A 25 9.44 -22.38 12.41
CA LYS A 25 9.81 -23.44 11.46
C LYS A 25 11.13 -24.11 11.84
N SER A 26 12.16 -23.33 12.14
CA SER A 26 13.46 -23.84 12.58
C SER A 26 13.35 -24.69 13.86
N LEU A 27 12.59 -24.24 14.87
CA LEU A 27 12.42 -24.96 16.13
C LEU A 27 11.68 -26.29 15.95
N VAL A 28 10.58 -26.30 15.19
CA VAL A 28 9.80 -27.53 14.97
C VAL A 28 10.53 -28.53 14.09
N HIS A 29 11.40 -28.08 13.18
CA HIS A 29 12.27 -28.98 12.42
C HIS A 29 13.43 -29.52 13.25
N ALA A 30 13.95 -28.74 14.21
CA ALA A 30 15.06 -29.14 15.07
C ALA A 30 14.66 -30.14 16.17
N SER A 31 13.37 -30.22 16.53
CA SER A 31 12.92 -31.07 17.63
C SER A 31 11.53 -31.69 17.38
N PRO A 32 11.42 -33.04 17.36
CA PRO A 32 10.13 -33.74 17.29
C PRO A 32 9.21 -33.42 18.48
N ILE A 33 9.79 -33.14 19.64
CA ILE A 33 9.05 -32.78 20.86
C ILE A 33 8.39 -31.41 20.68
N TYR A 34 9.11 -30.41 20.15
CA TYR A 34 8.50 -29.13 19.82
C TYR A 34 7.54 -29.20 18.62
N TYR A 35 7.78 -30.09 17.65
CA TYR A 35 6.81 -30.37 16.59
C TYR A 35 5.49 -30.88 17.17
N SER A 36 5.53 -31.84 18.10
CA SER A 36 4.31 -32.36 18.75
C SER A 36 3.59 -31.28 19.57
N THR A 37 4.31 -30.45 20.32
CA THR A 37 3.72 -29.31 21.04
C THR A 37 3.06 -28.32 20.07
N TYR A 38 3.76 -27.99 18.99
CA TYR A 38 3.24 -27.09 17.96
C TYR A 38 1.97 -27.67 17.33
N ALA A 39 1.93 -28.96 17.00
CA ALA A 39 0.78 -29.60 16.39
C ALA A 39 -0.49 -29.49 17.24
N LEU A 40 -0.38 -29.50 18.57
CA LEU A 40 -1.51 -29.38 19.50
C LEU A 40 -2.15 -27.98 19.51
N SER A 41 -1.35 -26.92 19.29
CA SER A 41 -1.78 -25.52 19.44
C SER A 41 -1.53 -24.67 18.19
N LYS A 42 -1.28 -25.32 17.05
CA LYS A 42 -0.77 -24.74 15.80
C LYS A 42 -1.48 -23.45 15.39
N LYS A 43 -2.82 -23.50 15.29
CA LYS A 43 -3.63 -22.36 14.82
C LYS A 43 -3.46 -21.13 15.73
N ARG A 44 -3.53 -21.34 17.05
CA ARG A 44 -3.37 -20.27 18.05
C ARG A 44 -1.95 -19.69 18.01
N LEU A 45 -0.93 -20.54 17.99
CA LEU A 45 0.47 -20.10 17.99
C LEU A 45 0.81 -19.24 16.76
N LEU A 46 0.33 -19.64 15.59
CA LEU A 46 0.53 -18.89 14.35
C LEU A 46 -0.22 -17.57 14.35
N HIS A 47 -1.47 -17.57 14.84
CA HIS A 47 -2.24 -16.33 15.01
C HIS A 47 -1.51 -15.36 15.94
N ASP A 48 -1.03 -15.83 17.10
CA ASP A 48 -0.29 -15.02 18.09
C ASP A 48 1.04 -14.47 17.51
N ILE A 49 1.73 -15.23 16.65
CA ILE A 49 2.93 -14.76 15.94
C ILE A 49 2.55 -13.67 14.92
N LEU A 50 1.55 -13.92 14.07
CA LEU A 50 1.13 -12.97 13.03
C LEU A 50 0.64 -11.65 13.65
N GLN A 51 -0.18 -11.72 14.69
CA GLN A 51 -0.66 -10.54 15.40
C GLN A 51 0.50 -9.70 15.97
N ARG A 52 1.53 -10.35 16.51
CA ARG A 52 2.74 -9.62 16.98
C ARG A 52 3.56 -9.02 15.83
N GLN A 53 3.66 -9.69 14.68
CA GLN A 53 4.38 -9.18 13.51
C GLN A 53 3.71 -7.90 12.99
N TYR A 54 2.40 -7.94 12.77
CA TYR A 54 1.60 -6.80 12.29
C TYR A 54 1.38 -5.71 13.35
N GLY A 55 1.56 -6.03 14.64
CA GLY A 55 1.58 -5.05 15.73
C GLY A 55 0.22 -4.39 15.93
N LEU A 56 0.17 -3.07 15.72
CA LEU A 56 -1.08 -2.29 15.86
C LEU A 56 -1.97 -2.36 14.61
N VAL A 57 -1.52 -3.01 13.53
CA VAL A 57 -2.35 -3.19 12.33
C VAL A 57 -3.32 -4.33 12.55
N ASP A 58 -4.60 -4.06 12.33
CA ASP A 58 -5.61 -5.10 12.38
C ASP A 58 -5.40 -6.13 11.27
N LEU A 59 -5.53 -7.43 11.61
CA LEU A 59 -5.33 -8.53 10.68
C LEU A 59 -6.33 -8.54 9.52
N ALA A 60 -7.48 -7.85 9.60
CA ALA A 60 -8.34 -7.72 8.41
C ALA A 60 -7.66 -6.99 7.25
N GLU A 61 -6.73 -6.07 7.52
CA GLU A 61 -5.99 -5.36 6.47
C GLU A 61 -5.10 -6.31 5.64
N PRO A 62 -4.15 -7.06 6.22
CA PRO A 62 -3.36 -8.02 5.47
C PRO A 62 -4.19 -9.22 4.98
N MET A 63 -5.26 -9.64 5.68
CA MET A 63 -6.17 -10.67 5.16
C MET A 63 -6.88 -10.21 3.88
N ALA A 64 -7.37 -8.96 3.84
CA ALA A 64 -7.96 -8.40 2.62
C ALA A 64 -6.93 -8.34 1.48
N ALA A 65 -5.67 -8.01 1.78
CA ALA A 65 -4.60 -7.99 0.80
C ALA A 65 -4.33 -9.38 0.19
N ILE A 66 -4.28 -10.45 0.99
CA ILE A 66 -4.05 -11.80 0.43
C ILE A 66 -5.31 -12.39 -0.24
N ARG A 67 -6.50 -12.12 0.28
CA ARG A 67 -7.77 -12.67 -0.23
C ARG A 67 -8.26 -11.94 -1.49
N SER A 68 -7.82 -10.71 -1.72
CA SER A 68 -8.11 -9.95 -2.94
C SER A 68 -7.31 -10.43 -4.16
N GLN A 69 -6.26 -11.23 -3.98
CA GLN A 69 -5.45 -11.71 -5.09
C GLN A 69 -6.31 -12.49 -6.10
N GLY A 70 -6.35 -12.02 -7.36
CA GLY A 70 -7.17 -12.59 -8.44
C GLY A 70 -8.59 -12.00 -8.56
N LEU A 71 -9.03 -11.19 -7.59
CA LEU A 71 -10.34 -10.53 -7.61
C LEU A 71 -10.32 -9.23 -8.42
N HIS A 72 -9.97 -9.35 -9.70
CA HIS A 72 -9.86 -8.19 -10.57
C HIS A 72 -11.25 -7.61 -10.91
N ALA A 73 -11.40 -6.30 -10.72
CA ALA A 73 -12.65 -5.58 -10.89
C ALA A 73 -13.09 -5.41 -12.35
N ASP A 74 -12.19 -5.60 -13.32
CA ASP A 74 -12.50 -5.65 -14.75
C ASP A 74 -13.17 -6.98 -15.17
N VAL A 75 -13.17 -8.01 -14.30
CA VAL A 75 -13.94 -9.25 -14.48
C VAL A 75 -15.32 -9.10 -13.81
N PRO A 76 -16.43 -9.03 -14.57
CA PRO A 76 -17.76 -8.79 -14.00
C PRO A 76 -18.16 -9.83 -12.93
N ALA A 77 -17.77 -11.09 -13.12
CA ALA A 77 -18.08 -12.19 -12.19
C ALA A 77 -17.45 -12.03 -10.79
N ASN A 78 -16.42 -11.18 -10.65
CA ASN A 78 -15.77 -10.93 -9.37
C ASN A 78 -16.52 -9.90 -8.51
N ARG A 79 -17.51 -9.19 -9.06
CA ARG A 79 -18.13 -8.03 -8.40
C ARG A 79 -18.64 -8.35 -7.00
N ASP A 80 -19.44 -9.40 -6.84
CA ASP A 80 -20.02 -9.76 -5.54
C ASP A 80 -18.96 -10.22 -4.53
N GLN A 81 -17.92 -10.90 -5.01
CA GLN A 81 -16.80 -11.34 -4.17
C GLN A 81 -15.96 -10.15 -3.68
N ILE A 82 -15.72 -9.17 -4.56
CA ILE A 82 -15.05 -7.90 -4.22
C ILE A 82 -15.84 -7.16 -3.14
N VAL A 83 -17.15 -6.97 -3.35
CA VAL A 83 -18.03 -6.29 -2.40
C VAL A 83 -18.02 -7.03 -1.06
N THR A 84 -18.18 -8.35 -1.06
CA THR A 84 -18.17 -9.19 0.15
C THR A 84 -16.84 -9.08 0.90
N LEU A 85 -15.71 -9.12 0.18
CA LEU A 85 -14.38 -9.02 0.78
C LEU A 85 -14.18 -7.66 1.45
N LEU A 86 -14.54 -6.58 0.78
CA LEU A 86 -14.37 -5.21 1.30
C LEU A 86 -15.35 -4.91 2.44
N ASP A 87 -16.57 -5.46 2.40
CA ASP A 87 -17.53 -5.36 3.50
C ASP A 87 -17.03 -6.10 4.75
N ARG A 88 -16.47 -7.32 4.59
CA ARG A 88 -15.84 -8.05 5.68
C ARG A 88 -14.66 -7.30 6.28
N ARG A 89 -13.79 -6.70 5.45
CA ARG A 89 -12.66 -5.89 5.93
C ARG A 89 -13.13 -4.75 6.84
N ARG A 90 -14.11 -3.97 6.39
CA ARG A 90 -14.58 -2.78 7.13
C ARG A 90 -15.43 -3.13 8.36
N ARG A 91 -16.11 -4.29 8.36
CA ARG A 91 -17.02 -4.76 9.42
C ARG A 91 -16.45 -5.85 10.31
N GLN A 92 -15.14 -6.03 10.31
CA GLN A 92 -14.47 -7.05 11.12
C GLN A 92 -14.88 -7.05 12.60
N GLY A 93 -15.12 -5.88 13.21
CA GLY A 93 -15.52 -5.78 14.63
C GLY A 93 -16.90 -6.40 14.93
N GLU A 94 -17.72 -6.63 13.90
CA GLU A 94 -19.03 -7.28 14.00
C GLU A 94 -18.96 -8.79 13.74
N LEU A 95 -17.84 -9.28 13.19
CA LEU A 95 -17.66 -10.69 12.84
C LEU A 95 -17.16 -11.49 14.04
N ALA A 96 -17.48 -12.79 14.05
CA ALA A 96 -16.98 -13.69 15.08
C ALA A 96 -15.45 -13.81 14.99
N LEU A 97 -14.77 -14.00 16.13
CA LEU A 97 -13.30 -14.20 16.19
C LEU A 97 -12.80 -15.31 15.25
N SER A 98 -13.61 -16.33 15.00
CA SER A 98 -13.29 -17.42 14.07
C SER A 98 -13.23 -16.99 12.60
N GLU A 99 -13.99 -15.95 12.23
CA GLU A 99 -14.06 -15.41 10.87
C GLU A 99 -12.97 -14.37 10.61
N ASN A 100 -12.49 -13.73 11.68
CA ASN A 100 -11.36 -12.77 11.67
C ASN A 100 -9.99 -13.44 11.83
N ALA A 101 -9.95 -14.78 11.87
CA ALA A 101 -8.72 -15.54 11.95
C ALA A 101 -8.36 -16.17 10.59
N PRO A 102 -7.07 -16.45 10.34
CA PRO A 102 -6.67 -17.29 9.22
C PRO A 102 -7.39 -18.65 9.28
N THR A 103 -7.90 -19.06 8.12
CA THR A 103 -8.73 -20.25 7.96
C THR A 103 -7.90 -21.51 8.16
N ASP A 104 -6.71 -21.52 7.55
CA ASP A 104 -5.80 -22.66 7.51
C ASP A 104 -4.32 -22.23 7.59
N MET A 105 -3.44 -23.24 7.49
CA MET A 105 -2.01 -23.03 7.53
C MET A 105 -1.49 -22.28 6.30
N GLU A 106 -2.07 -22.52 5.14
CA GLU A 106 -1.63 -21.89 3.89
C GLU A 106 -1.87 -20.38 3.96
N GLU A 107 -3.02 -19.97 4.51
CA GLU A 107 -3.34 -18.58 4.76
C GLU A 107 -2.35 -17.92 5.73
N CYS A 108 -1.98 -18.58 6.83
CA CYS A 108 -0.92 -18.08 7.73
C CYS A 108 0.44 -17.92 7.03
N LEU A 109 0.80 -18.88 6.15
CA LEU A 109 2.03 -18.84 5.36
C LEU A 109 2.03 -17.65 4.39
N ARG A 110 0.90 -17.42 3.72
CA ARG A 110 0.70 -16.27 2.82
C ARG A 110 0.75 -14.94 3.58
N LEU A 111 0.13 -14.84 4.76
CA LEU A 111 0.24 -13.66 5.62
C LEU A 111 1.69 -13.41 6.05
N SER A 112 2.40 -14.45 6.50
CA SER A 112 3.81 -14.30 6.89
C SER A 112 4.70 -13.91 5.69
N HIS A 113 4.40 -14.43 4.50
CA HIS A 113 5.09 -14.02 3.29
C HIS A 113 4.81 -12.56 2.95
N LEU A 114 3.55 -12.12 2.97
CA LEU A 114 3.16 -10.73 2.76
C LEU A 114 3.86 -9.81 3.77
N TYR A 115 3.83 -10.14 5.06
CA TYR A 115 4.51 -9.37 6.09
C TYR A 115 5.98 -9.12 5.75
N ARG A 116 6.73 -10.16 5.36
CA ARG A 116 8.15 -10.02 4.96
C ARG A 116 8.34 -9.08 3.76
N GLN A 117 7.44 -9.14 2.79
CA GLN A 117 7.48 -8.24 1.64
C GLN A 117 7.25 -6.78 2.07
N LEU A 118 6.21 -6.54 2.87
CA LEU A 118 5.83 -5.21 3.32
C LEU A 118 6.84 -4.63 4.32
N GLU A 119 7.39 -5.45 5.21
CA GLU A 119 8.44 -5.05 6.15
C GLU A 119 9.71 -4.60 5.41
N HIS A 120 10.08 -5.30 4.33
CA HIS A 120 11.20 -4.85 3.49
C HIS A 120 10.93 -3.46 2.90
N LEU A 121 9.74 -3.24 2.33
CA LEU A 121 9.38 -1.94 1.77
C LEU A 121 9.28 -0.84 2.82
N LEU A 122 8.76 -1.17 4.00
CA LEU A 122 8.74 -0.27 5.15
C LEU A 122 10.15 0.19 5.50
N ASN A 123 11.10 -0.75 5.60
CA ASN A 123 12.49 -0.42 5.92
C ASN A 123 13.13 0.45 4.83
N VAL A 124 12.85 0.16 3.55
CA VAL A 124 13.31 1.00 2.42
C VAL A 124 12.72 2.42 2.54
N TYR A 125 11.41 2.54 2.72
CA TYR A 125 10.70 3.81 2.88
C TYR A 125 11.28 4.65 4.03
N CYS A 126 11.47 4.04 5.20
CA CYS A 126 12.11 4.66 6.36
C CYS A 126 13.54 5.13 6.08
N SER A 127 14.35 4.31 5.39
CA SER A 127 15.74 4.64 5.09
C SER A 127 15.90 5.80 4.09
N GLN A 128 14.92 5.95 3.19
CA GLN A 128 14.89 6.92 2.10
C GLN A 128 13.97 8.11 2.39
N ALA A 129 13.43 8.22 3.60
CA ALA A 129 12.49 9.28 3.96
C ALA A 129 13.09 10.67 3.67
N ALA A 130 12.36 11.46 2.88
CA ALA A 130 12.79 12.80 2.49
C ALA A 130 12.69 13.78 3.66
N CYS A 131 13.57 14.79 3.66
CA CYS A 131 13.58 15.83 4.67
C CYS A 131 12.29 16.67 4.60
N PRO A 132 11.53 16.84 5.70
CA PRO A 132 10.36 17.70 5.72
C PRO A 132 10.71 19.17 5.41
N PRO A 133 9.82 19.93 4.74
CA PRO A 133 10.01 21.37 4.53
C PRO A 133 10.17 22.11 5.86
N GLY A 134 11.18 22.98 5.94
CA GLY A 134 11.46 23.77 7.15
C GLY A 134 12.30 23.04 8.21
N VAL A 135 12.67 21.77 8.00
CA VAL A 135 13.64 21.07 8.84
C VAL A 135 15.03 21.15 8.18
N SER A 136 16.06 21.43 8.98
CA SER A 136 17.43 21.45 8.45
C SER A 136 17.90 20.02 8.13
N GLN A 137 18.75 19.87 7.11
CA GLN A 137 19.27 18.56 6.70
C GLN A 137 20.03 17.86 7.84
N GLU A 138 20.82 18.62 8.62
CA GLU A 138 21.56 18.08 9.77
C GLU A 138 20.60 17.53 10.85
N THR A 139 19.55 18.29 11.17
CA THR A 139 18.51 17.88 12.11
C THR A 139 17.76 16.65 11.62
N TRP A 140 17.49 16.57 10.31
CA TRP A 140 16.81 15.43 9.70
C TRP A 140 17.67 14.17 9.74
N GLU A 141 18.96 14.26 9.45
CA GLU A 141 19.88 13.12 9.50
C GLU A 141 19.98 12.51 10.90
N GLN A 142 19.93 13.36 11.94
CA GLN A 142 19.91 12.90 13.34
C GLN A 142 18.58 12.23 13.73
N ASN A 143 17.46 12.67 13.16
CA ASN A 143 16.10 12.24 13.53
C ASN A 143 15.42 11.33 12.48
N ARG A 144 16.17 10.86 11.48
CA ARG A 144 15.63 10.05 10.38
C ARG A 144 14.89 8.81 10.94
N PRO A 145 13.75 8.40 10.36
CA PRO A 145 12.96 7.26 10.81
C PRO A 145 13.57 5.89 10.56
N ILE A 146 14.88 5.70 10.80
CA ILE A 146 15.55 4.39 10.71
C ILE A 146 14.88 3.38 11.65
N ASN A 147 14.47 3.84 12.84
CA ASN A 147 13.64 3.09 13.78
C ASN A 147 12.29 3.82 13.95
N PRO A 148 11.27 3.48 13.15
CA PRO A 148 9.95 4.09 13.29
C PRO A 148 9.31 3.69 14.62
N SER A 149 8.45 4.56 15.17
CA SER A 149 7.62 4.23 16.32
C SER A 149 6.66 3.08 15.98
N ASN A 150 6.06 2.44 16.99
CA ASN A 150 5.03 1.41 16.75
C ASN A 150 3.84 1.96 15.94
N THR A 151 3.48 3.23 16.16
CA THR A 151 2.39 3.90 15.44
C THR A 151 2.78 4.17 13.99
N GLU A 152 3.97 4.72 13.74
CA GLU A 152 4.50 4.95 12.39
C GLU A 152 4.60 3.65 11.60
N LYS A 153 5.17 2.60 12.21
CA LYS A 153 5.27 1.26 11.62
C LYS A 153 3.87 0.77 11.22
N ALA A 154 2.89 0.95 12.10
CA ALA A 154 1.52 0.51 11.85
C ALA A 154 0.82 1.33 10.75
N ARG A 155 1.00 2.66 10.71
CA ARG A 155 0.48 3.51 9.62
C ARG A 155 1.02 3.05 8.27
N ILE A 156 2.34 2.83 8.17
CA ILE A 156 2.99 2.37 6.94
C ILE A 156 2.46 0.99 6.54
N LEU A 157 2.45 0.01 7.46
CA LEU A 157 1.97 -1.35 7.16
C LEU A 157 0.49 -1.38 6.78
N ARG A 158 -0.37 -0.61 7.47
CA ARG A 158 -1.79 -0.47 7.16
C ARG A 158 -1.98 0.10 5.75
N ALA A 159 -1.29 1.19 5.43
CA ALA A 159 -1.32 1.81 4.11
C ALA A 159 -0.82 0.85 3.01
N LEU A 160 0.27 0.11 3.25
CA LEU A 160 0.77 -0.91 2.32
C LEU A 160 -0.23 -2.04 2.09
N CYS A 161 -0.88 -2.56 3.14
CA CYS A 161 -1.90 -3.61 3.00
C CYS A 161 -3.10 -3.12 2.18
N ARG A 162 -3.56 -1.90 2.43
CA ARG A 162 -4.66 -1.28 1.70
C ARG A 162 -4.30 -0.98 0.26
N LEU A 163 -3.07 -0.50 0.02
CA LEU A 163 -2.53 -0.29 -1.32
C LEU A 163 -2.42 -1.61 -2.09
N GLN A 164 -1.96 -2.69 -1.45
CA GLN A 164 -1.94 -4.01 -2.07
C GLN A 164 -3.36 -4.51 -2.40
N THR A 165 -4.32 -4.32 -1.48
CA THR A 165 -5.73 -4.66 -1.71
C THR A 165 -6.31 -3.89 -2.89
N TYR A 166 -6.07 -2.57 -2.93
CA TYR A 166 -6.49 -1.70 -4.03
C TYR A 166 -5.88 -2.16 -5.36
N CYS A 167 -4.57 -2.41 -5.40
CA CYS A 167 -3.88 -2.83 -6.62
C CYS A 167 -4.35 -4.22 -7.10
N ASN A 168 -4.61 -5.17 -6.20
CA ASN A 168 -5.14 -6.48 -6.58
C ASN A 168 -6.51 -6.38 -7.27
N ILE A 169 -7.38 -5.49 -6.79
CA ILE A 169 -8.77 -5.35 -7.23
C ILE A 169 -8.88 -4.40 -8.43
N PHE A 170 -8.42 -3.16 -8.26
CA PHE A 170 -8.59 -2.06 -9.21
C PHE A 170 -7.31 -1.73 -9.99
N GLY A 171 -6.17 -2.30 -9.60
CA GLY A 171 -4.88 -2.08 -10.25
C GLY A 171 -4.65 -2.95 -11.48
N ALA A 172 -3.42 -2.89 -11.98
CA ALA A 172 -2.95 -3.65 -13.12
C ALA A 172 -2.66 -5.11 -12.78
N ARG A 173 -2.43 -5.91 -13.83
CA ARG A 173 -2.02 -7.31 -13.70
C ARG A 173 -0.60 -7.48 -14.17
N GLU A 174 0.17 -8.26 -13.41
CA GLU A 174 1.49 -8.67 -13.83
C GLU A 174 1.37 -9.56 -15.08
N TRP A 175 2.16 -9.27 -16.10
CA TRP A 175 2.38 -10.17 -17.21
C TRP A 175 3.48 -11.17 -16.87
N SER A 176 3.18 -12.46 -17.04
CA SER A 176 4.15 -13.54 -17.03
C SER A 176 4.07 -14.37 -18.32
N GLU A 177 5.16 -15.07 -18.65
CA GLU A 177 5.24 -15.92 -19.85
C GLU A 177 4.21 -17.07 -19.85
N GLU A 178 3.83 -17.57 -18.67
CA GLU A 178 2.81 -18.62 -18.51
C GLU A 178 1.43 -18.18 -19.03
N HIS A 179 1.10 -16.89 -18.92
CA HIS A 179 -0.14 -16.32 -19.45
C HIS A 179 -0.14 -16.24 -20.98
N GLN A 180 1.02 -16.21 -21.63
CA GLN A 180 1.11 -16.26 -23.09
C GLN A 180 0.87 -17.69 -23.61
N GLN A 181 1.46 -18.71 -22.97
CA GLN A 181 1.33 -20.11 -23.42
C GLN A 181 -0.09 -20.67 -23.28
N THR A 182 -0.81 -20.35 -22.21
CA THR A 182 -2.22 -20.74 -22.03
C THR A 182 -3.15 -20.07 -23.05
N THR A 183 -2.78 -18.88 -23.52
CA THR A 183 -3.55 -18.12 -24.51
C THR A 183 -3.31 -18.64 -25.93
N GLU A 184 -2.12 -19.13 -26.27
CA GLU A 184 -1.82 -19.72 -27.59
C GLU A 184 -2.54 -21.05 -27.85
N LEU A 185 -2.83 -21.81 -26.80
CA LEU A 185 -3.63 -23.05 -26.87
C LEU A 185 -5.14 -22.79 -27.03
N SER A 186 -5.59 -21.54 -26.82
CA SER A 186 -6.99 -21.14 -26.88
C SER A 186 -7.26 -20.39 -28.18
N SER A 187 -7.77 -21.10 -29.20
CA SER A 187 -8.30 -20.64 -30.51
C SER A 187 -7.81 -19.26 -31.07
N PRO A 188 -7.29 -19.19 -32.31
CA PRO A 188 -6.75 -17.95 -32.92
C PRO A 188 -7.75 -16.78 -33.10
N SER A 189 -9.03 -16.96 -32.79
CA SER A 189 -10.03 -15.88 -32.70
C SER A 189 -10.05 -15.18 -31.34
N GLN A 190 -9.58 -15.81 -30.25
CA GLN A 190 -9.51 -15.24 -28.89
C GLN A 190 -8.20 -14.49 -28.61
N SER A 191 -7.11 -14.82 -29.32
CA SER A 191 -5.80 -14.16 -29.17
C SER A 191 -5.83 -12.65 -29.47
N ARG A 192 -6.83 -12.17 -30.25
CA ARG A 192 -7.01 -10.75 -30.55
C ARG A 192 -7.60 -9.92 -29.40
N PHE A 193 -8.12 -10.55 -28.34
CA PHE A 193 -8.84 -9.84 -27.25
C PHE A 193 -7.99 -9.54 -26.01
N PHE A 194 -6.84 -10.19 -25.81
CA PHE A 194 -5.93 -9.91 -24.69
C PHE A 194 -4.73 -9.07 -25.14
N LYS A 195 -5.00 -7.90 -25.73
CA LYS A 195 -3.97 -6.86 -25.80
C LYS A 195 -3.58 -6.50 -24.36
N ARG A 196 -2.29 -6.43 -24.06
CA ARG A 196 -1.78 -5.94 -22.78
C ARG A 196 -2.37 -4.56 -22.52
N ARG A 197 -3.29 -4.47 -21.57
CA ARG A 197 -4.00 -3.24 -21.26
C ARG A 197 -3.93 -2.99 -19.77
N SER A 198 -3.88 -1.72 -19.41
CA SER A 198 -4.13 -1.31 -18.04
C SER A 198 -5.54 -1.74 -17.59
N SER A 199 -5.76 -1.70 -16.28
CA SER A 199 -7.03 -2.08 -15.67
C SER A 199 -8.21 -1.33 -16.30
N SER A 200 -9.29 -2.06 -16.58
CA SER A 200 -10.53 -1.51 -17.14
C SER A 200 -11.71 -1.63 -16.17
N TRP A 201 -11.42 -1.59 -14.87
CA TRP A 201 -12.39 -1.74 -13.78
C TRP A 201 -13.58 -0.77 -13.89
N TYR A 202 -13.37 0.41 -14.49
CA TYR A 202 -14.40 1.44 -14.70
C TYR A 202 -15.59 0.97 -15.56
N ARG A 203 -15.45 -0.15 -16.26
CA ARG A 203 -16.54 -0.79 -17.02
C ARG A 203 -17.56 -1.47 -16.12
N ASN A 204 -17.14 -1.89 -14.92
CA ASN A 204 -17.96 -2.65 -13.98
C ASN A 204 -18.24 -1.89 -12.68
N PHE A 205 -17.45 -0.88 -12.34
CA PHE A 205 -17.62 -0.03 -11.17
C PHE A 205 -17.49 1.42 -11.56
N ASN A 206 -18.40 2.29 -11.11
CA ASN A 206 -18.19 3.72 -11.28
C ASN A 206 -17.22 4.27 -10.22
N LEU A 207 -16.78 5.52 -10.41
CA LEU A 207 -15.82 6.17 -9.51
C LEU A 207 -16.32 6.25 -8.06
N HIS A 208 -17.58 6.63 -7.84
CA HIS A 208 -18.15 6.77 -6.50
C HIS A 208 -18.30 5.42 -5.79
N GLU A 209 -18.67 4.36 -6.52
CA GLU A 209 -18.72 3.00 -5.98
C GLU A 209 -17.33 2.54 -5.52
N MET A 210 -16.31 2.66 -6.39
CA MET A 210 -14.94 2.29 -6.05
C MET A 210 -14.43 3.13 -4.87
N TRP A 211 -14.65 4.45 -4.92
CA TRP A 211 -14.26 5.35 -3.85
C TRP A 211 -14.92 4.97 -2.53
N GLY A 212 -16.24 4.77 -2.50
CA GLY A 212 -16.97 4.39 -1.31
C GLY A 212 -16.48 3.08 -0.70
N MET A 213 -16.22 2.06 -1.52
CA MET A 213 -15.76 0.75 -1.04
C MET A 213 -14.33 0.75 -0.50
N ILE A 214 -13.44 1.59 -1.03
CA ILE A 214 -12.04 1.66 -0.60
C ILE A 214 -11.82 2.85 0.32
N PHE A 215 -11.90 4.07 -0.20
CA PHE A 215 -11.50 5.28 0.50
C PHE A 215 -12.60 5.85 1.40
N GLY A 216 -13.87 5.61 1.10
CA GLY A 216 -15.00 6.02 1.94
C GLY A 216 -14.98 5.37 3.32
N THR A 217 -14.34 4.21 3.47
CA THR A 217 -14.19 3.52 4.76
C THR A 217 -12.94 3.97 5.53
N MET A 218 -12.26 5.02 5.09
CA MET A 218 -11.02 5.54 5.66
C MET A 218 -11.20 7.03 6.01
N PRO A 219 -10.79 7.52 7.19
CA PRO A 219 -10.67 8.94 7.42
C PRO A 219 -9.63 9.58 6.48
N PRO A 220 -9.72 10.90 6.22
CA PRO A 220 -8.88 11.58 5.25
C PRO A 220 -7.37 11.39 5.44
N TRP A 221 -6.85 11.39 6.67
CA TRP A 221 -5.42 11.15 6.91
C TRP A 221 -4.96 9.76 6.50
N GLU A 222 -5.82 8.73 6.60
CA GLU A 222 -5.47 7.38 6.13
C GLU A 222 -5.42 7.30 4.60
N VAL A 223 -6.18 8.14 3.90
CA VAL A 223 -6.07 8.32 2.44
C VAL A 223 -4.77 9.04 2.08
N GLU A 224 -4.34 9.99 2.90
CA GLU A 224 -3.05 10.67 2.74
C GLU A 224 -1.86 9.73 3.04
N GLU A 225 -1.95 8.86 4.06
CA GLU A 225 -0.99 7.79 4.33
C GLU A 225 -0.83 6.87 3.09
N PHE A 226 -1.95 6.49 2.46
CA PHE A 226 -1.97 5.75 1.21
C PHE A 226 -1.27 6.53 0.08
N GLY A 227 -1.55 7.83 -0.05
CA GLY A 227 -0.94 8.72 -1.03
C GLY A 227 0.58 8.85 -0.87
N CYS A 228 1.07 8.99 0.36
CA CYS A 228 2.50 8.98 0.67
C CYS A 228 3.18 7.72 0.12
N LEU A 229 2.58 6.54 0.35
CA LEU A 229 3.17 5.29 -0.12
C LEU A 229 3.01 5.08 -1.62
N TRP A 230 1.94 5.59 -2.23
CA TRP A 230 1.80 5.62 -3.69
C TRP A 230 2.95 6.41 -4.34
N VAL A 231 3.24 7.61 -3.84
CA VAL A 231 4.35 8.45 -4.33
C VAL A 231 5.69 7.79 -4.08
N PHE A 232 5.88 7.12 -2.93
CA PHE A 232 7.08 6.32 -2.68
C PHE A 232 7.28 5.22 -3.73
N LEU A 233 6.25 4.41 -4.03
CA LEU A 233 6.32 3.40 -5.08
C LEU A 233 6.68 4.02 -6.44
N GLN A 234 6.05 5.15 -6.77
CA GLN A 234 6.33 5.88 -8.01
C GLN A 234 7.78 6.37 -8.07
N GLN A 235 8.33 6.83 -6.95
CA GLN A 235 9.72 7.27 -6.84
C GLN A 235 10.71 6.11 -7.06
N GLN A 236 10.43 4.92 -6.50
CA GLN A 236 11.28 3.74 -6.74
C GLN A 236 11.37 3.39 -8.23
N TYR A 237 10.24 3.42 -8.95
CA TYR A 237 10.26 3.20 -10.39
C TYR A 237 10.97 4.34 -11.12
N THR A 238 10.80 5.59 -10.68
CA THR A 238 11.48 6.75 -11.27
C THR A 238 12.99 6.61 -11.24
N GLU A 239 13.55 6.11 -10.15
CA GLU A 239 14.98 5.84 -10.02
C GLU A 239 15.42 4.69 -10.94
N ILE A 240 14.66 3.59 -10.97
CA ILE A 240 14.96 2.43 -11.83
C ILE A 240 15.01 2.83 -13.31
N PHE A 241 14.03 3.59 -13.78
CA PHE A 241 14.02 4.03 -15.16
C PHE A 241 15.08 5.11 -15.45
N SER A 242 15.40 5.98 -14.49
CA SER A 242 16.53 6.91 -14.64
C SER A 242 17.84 6.17 -14.88
N GLU A 243 18.04 5.03 -14.21
CA GLU A 243 19.18 4.13 -14.43
C GLU A 243 19.12 3.48 -15.83
N ILE A 244 17.96 2.95 -16.23
CA ILE A 244 17.77 2.33 -17.55
C ILE A 244 17.99 3.35 -18.69
N ALA A 245 17.56 4.59 -18.51
CA ALA A 245 17.71 5.67 -19.50
C ALA A 245 19.17 6.07 -19.75
N GLN A 246 20.09 5.76 -18.83
CA GLN A 246 21.52 5.94 -19.04
C GLN A 246 22.09 4.90 -20.01
N GLU A 247 21.50 3.70 -20.07
CA GLU A 247 21.91 2.61 -20.96
C GLU A 247 21.17 2.65 -22.31
N PHE A 248 19.87 2.92 -22.29
CA PHE A 248 19.00 2.88 -23.47
C PHE A 248 18.49 4.27 -23.85
N PRO A 249 18.93 4.83 -24.99
CA PRO A 249 18.39 6.08 -25.52
C PRO A 249 16.90 6.00 -25.85
N ARG A 250 16.29 7.18 -26.05
CA ARG A 250 14.84 7.32 -26.21
C ARG A 250 14.22 6.37 -27.23
N ASN A 251 14.88 6.17 -28.37
CA ASN A 251 14.36 5.37 -29.46
C ASN A 251 15.06 4.01 -29.56
N SER A 252 15.58 3.49 -28.44
CA SER A 252 16.32 2.23 -28.45
C SER A 252 15.42 1.06 -28.88
N HIS A 253 15.79 0.43 -30.00
CA HIS A 253 15.17 -0.80 -30.47
C HIS A 253 15.39 -1.97 -29.51
N GLU A 254 16.50 -1.98 -28.76
CA GLU A 254 16.78 -2.99 -27.75
C GLU A 254 15.84 -2.86 -26.56
N TRP A 255 15.55 -1.64 -26.11
CA TRP A 255 14.55 -1.42 -25.06
C TRP A 255 13.13 -1.77 -25.54
N GLN A 256 12.80 -1.43 -26.79
CA GLN A 256 11.54 -1.85 -27.43
C GLN A 256 11.40 -3.36 -27.52
N SER A 257 12.47 -4.09 -27.85
CA SER A 257 12.41 -5.55 -28.06
C SER A 257 12.22 -6.31 -26.75
N LEU A 258 12.63 -5.74 -25.61
CA LEU A 258 12.31 -6.28 -24.28
C LEU A 258 10.81 -6.19 -23.93
N ARG A 259 10.03 -5.42 -24.70
CA ARG A 259 8.60 -5.20 -24.48
C ARG A 259 7.78 -6.05 -25.46
N PRO A 260 6.97 -7.00 -24.98
CA PRO A 260 6.25 -7.96 -25.82
C PRO A 260 5.15 -7.39 -26.71
N THR A 261 4.79 -6.11 -26.58
CA THR A 261 3.78 -5.48 -27.45
C THR A 261 4.03 -3.97 -27.48
N VAL A 262 4.57 -3.48 -28.59
CA VAL A 262 4.74 -2.06 -28.85
C VAL A 262 3.40 -1.56 -29.39
N ASP A 263 2.52 -1.02 -28.53
CA ASP A 263 1.66 0.05 -29.01
C ASP A 263 2.63 1.18 -29.36
N GLY A 264 2.69 1.57 -30.65
CA GLY A 264 3.70 2.43 -31.29
C GLY A 264 3.89 3.85 -30.73
N MET A 265 3.66 4.06 -29.43
CA MET A 265 3.95 5.28 -28.71
C MET A 265 5.43 5.32 -28.34
N GLU A 266 6.05 6.46 -28.60
CA GLU A 266 7.44 6.75 -28.29
C GLU A 266 7.76 6.43 -26.82
N LEU A 267 8.92 5.81 -26.60
CA LEU A 267 9.30 5.20 -25.32
C LEU A 267 9.58 6.20 -24.18
N PHE A 268 9.73 7.50 -24.48
CA PHE A 268 10.04 8.57 -23.51
C PHE A 268 9.32 9.87 -23.94
N PRO A 269 9.32 10.98 -23.19
CA PRO A 269 8.95 12.33 -23.64
C PRO A 269 10.16 13.10 -24.24
N SER A 270 9.92 14.19 -24.97
CA SER A 270 10.97 15.08 -25.53
C SER A 270 11.79 15.75 -24.44
N VAL A 271 13.11 15.81 -24.61
CA VAL A 271 14.03 16.61 -23.78
C VAL A 271 13.86 18.11 -24.08
N ASP A 272 13.40 18.42 -25.30
CA ASP A 272 13.08 19.77 -25.76
C ASP A 272 11.57 19.97 -25.58
N GLY A 273 11.18 20.62 -24.49
CA GLY A 273 9.79 20.90 -24.19
C GLY A 273 9.12 21.71 -25.31
N ASP A 274 8.13 21.10 -25.93
CA ASP A 274 6.99 21.83 -26.51
C ASP A 274 5.81 21.86 -25.53
N GLY A 275 6.09 21.83 -24.22
CA GLY A 275 5.27 22.48 -23.19
C GLY A 275 3.76 22.22 -23.19
N SER A 276 3.25 21.13 -23.78
CA SER A 276 1.82 20.85 -23.71
C SER A 276 1.46 19.93 -22.55
N ASP A 277 2.24 18.90 -22.20
CA ASP A 277 1.80 18.04 -21.09
C ASP A 277 2.85 17.42 -20.14
N GLY A 278 4.15 17.30 -20.42
CA GLY A 278 5.12 16.77 -19.42
C GLY A 278 4.78 15.40 -18.76
N ASN A 279 3.81 14.65 -19.31
CA ASN A 279 3.08 13.58 -18.62
C ASN A 279 3.36 12.16 -19.16
N ASP A 280 4.02 12.03 -20.32
CA ASP A 280 4.09 10.73 -21.04
C ASP A 280 4.85 9.62 -20.29
N TYR A 281 5.82 10.00 -19.45
CA TYR A 281 6.57 9.07 -18.61
C TYR A 281 5.82 8.68 -17.32
N ASN A 282 4.78 9.43 -16.97
CA ASN A 282 3.94 9.12 -15.81
C ASN A 282 3.09 7.86 -16.07
N ASP A 283 2.62 7.67 -17.31
CA ASP A 283 1.67 6.60 -17.63
C ASP A 283 2.21 5.18 -17.45
N TYR A 284 3.48 4.94 -17.80
CA TYR A 284 4.12 3.63 -17.56
C TYR A 284 4.37 3.37 -16.07
N ARG A 285 4.76 4.41 -15.32
CA ARG A 285 4.92 4.32 -13.87
C ARG A 285 3.60 4.08 -13.17
N ASN A 286 2.54 4.76 -13.61
CA ASN A 286 1.18 4.56 -13.09
C ASN A 286 0.76 3.09 -13.17
N HIS A 287 1.07 2.44 -14.29
CA HIS A 287 0.84 1.01 -14.44
C HIS A 287 1.66 0.19 -13.45
N LEU A 288 2.98 0.40 -13.38
CA LEU A 288 3.86 -0.38 -12.50
C LEU A 288 3.51 -0.20 -11.01
N VAL A 289 3.20 1.03 -10.58
CA VAL A 289 2.70 1.29 -9.21
C VAL A 289 1.39 0.55 -8.97
N SER A 290 0.51 0.48 -9.96
CA SER A 290 -0.76 -0.25 -9.87
C SER A 290 -0.62 -1.78 -9.85
N LEU A 291 0.57 -2.34 -10.08
CA LEU A 291 0.88 -3.76 -9.79
C LEU A 291 1.04 -4.02 -8.27
N GLY A 292 1.28 -2.95 -7.51
CA GLY A 292 1.22 -2.93 -6.05
C GLY A 292 2.54 -3.26 -5.34
N PRO A 293 2.55 -3.12 -4.00
CA PRO A 293 3.71 -3.33 -3.15
C PRO A 293 4.44 -4.67 -3.37
N SER A 294 3.73 -5.79 -3.44
CA SER A 294 4.33 -7.11 -3.63
C SER A 294 5.11 -7.21 -4.94
N PHE A 295 4.65 -6.55 -6.00
CA PHE A 295 5.38 -6.50 -7.26
C PHE A 295 6.63 -5.61 -7.16
N LEU A 296 6.55 -4.44 -6.52
CA LEU A 296 7.75 -3.63 -6.25
C LEU A 296 8.79 -4.40 -5.44
N TYR A 297 8.37 -5.13 -4.39
CA TYR A 297 9.27 -6.00 -3.63
C TYR A 297 9.96 -7.02 -4.55
N LYS A 298 9.22 -7.66 -5.46
CA LYS A 298 9.77 -8.60 -6.45
C LYS A 298 10.81 -7.93 -7.35
N VAL A 299 10.57 -6.69 -7.79
CA VAL A 299 11.49 -5.90 -8.62
C VAL A 299 12.77 -5.57 -7.86
N LEU A 300 12.67 -5.06 -6.63
CA LEU A 300 13.82 -4.69 -5.80
C LEU A 300 14.69 -5.88 -5.39
N ARG A 301 14.10 -7.09 -5.37
CA ARG A 301 14.77 -8.34 -4.97
C ARG A 301 15.35 -9.13 -6.13
N GLN A 302 15.30 -8.62 -7.36
CA GLN A 302 15.93 -9.29 -8.48
C GLN A 302 17.44 -9.43 -8.27
N PRO A 303 18.04 -10.58 -8.64
CA PRO A 303 19.43 -10.91 -8.31
C PRO A 303 20.46 -10.11 -9.11
N SER A 304 20.03 -9.54 -10.25
CA SER A 304 20.88 -8.74 -11.13
C SER A 304 20.11 -7.55 -11.67
N TYR A 305 20.87 -6.53 -12.08
CA TYR A 305 20.34 -5.38 -12.80
C TYR A 305 19.55 -5.81 -14.04
N GLU A 306 20.09 -6.73 -14.85
CA GLU A 306 19.43 -7.21 -16.07
C GLU A 306 18.08 -7.87 -15.78
N ALA A 307 18.00 -8.73 -14.76
CA ALA A 307 16.74 -9.37 -14.38
C ALA A 307 15.71 -8.35 -13.92
N ARG A 308 16.13 -7.33 -13.15
CA ARG A 308 15.28 -6.20 -12.73
C ARG A 308 14.77 -5.40 -13.92
N ARG A 309 15.68 -4.99 -14.80
CA ARG A 309 15.39 -4.23 -16.01
C ARG A 309 14.38 -4.98 -16.88
N ASN A 310 14.65 -6.24 -17.19
CA ASN A 310 13.79 -7.04 -18.07
C ASN A 310 12.41 -7.25 -17.45
N LEU A 311 12.32 -7.51 -16.13
CA LEU A 311 11.04 -7.63 -15.43
C LEU A 311 10.20 -6.33 -15.51
N VAL A 312 10.85 -5.18 -15.34
CA VAL A 312 10.20 -3.86 -15.45
C VAL A 312 9.79 -3.58 -16.89
N ALA A 313 10.68 -3.81 -17.87
CA ALA A 313 10.38 -3.64 -19.29
C ALA A 313 9.16 -4.47 -19.70
N TYR A 314 9.14 -5.74 -19.29
CA TYR A 314 8.06 -6.67 -19.60
C TYR A 314 6.72 -6.25 -19.00
N ASN A 315 6.70 -5.46 -17.92
CA ASN A 315 5.48 -5.00 -17.26
C ASN A 315 5.18 -3.51 -17.47
N ALA A 316 6.03 -2.78 -18.18
CA ALA A 316 5.81 -1.37 -18.49
C ALA A 316 4.75 -1.23 -19.59
N VAL A 317 3.49 -1.05 -19.20
CA VAL A 317 2.37 -0.77 -20.12
C VAL A 317 1.82 0.62 -19.81
N SER A 318 1.40 1.36 -20.84
CA SER A 318 0.90 2.73 -20.62
C SER A 318 -0.44 2.66 -19.88
N SER A 319 -0.58 3.45 -18.81
CA SER A 319 -1.80 3.60 -18.03
C SER A 319 -2.05 5.06 -17.70
N LYS A 320 -3.08 5.63 -18.32
CA LYS A 320 -3.60 6.97 -17.97
C LYS A 320 -4.33 7.02 -16.63
N SER A 321 -4.60 5.88 -16.01
CA SER A 321 -5.27 5.82 -14.70
C SER A 321 -4.23 5.71 -13.59
N SER A 322 -4.34 6.56 -12.57
CA SER A 322 -3.51 6.55 -11.37
C SER A 322 -4.31 7.00 -10.15
N PHE A 323 -3.84 6.67 -8.95
CA PHE A 323 -4.44 7.19 -7.72
C PHE A 323 -4.42 8.73 -7.66
N MET A 324 -3.35 9.36 -8.13
CA MET A 324 -3.24 10.83 -8.16
C MET A 324 -4.39 11.45 -8.97
N ILE A 325 -4.64 10.92 -10.17
CA ILE A 325 -5.76 11.36 -11.01
C ILE A 325 -7.09 11.10 -10.33
N LEU A 326 -7.25 9.96 -9.65
CA LEU A 326 -8.48 9.63 -8.91
C LEU A 326 -8.79 10.66 -7.81
N VAL A 327 -7.79 11.09 -7.05
CA VAL A 327 -7.97 12.10 -6.00
C VAL A 327 -8.29 13.48 -6.59
N GLU A 328 -7.69 13.83 -7.73
CA GLU A 328 -7.98 15.08 -8.44
C GLU A 328 -9.41 15.12 -9.02
N VAL A 329 -9.86 14.04 -9.68
CA VAL A 329 -11.17 14.01 -10.36
C VAL A 329 -12.35 13.78 -9.43
N SER A 330 -12.12 13.16 -8.27
CA SER A 330 -13.16 12.92 -7.26
C SER A 330 -13.53 14.21 -6.53
N ARG A 331 -14.15 15.19 -7.22
CA ARG A 331 -14.39 16.57 -6.73
C ARG A 331 -15.29 16.66 -5.50
N ASP A 332 -16.26 15.76 -5.39
CA ASP A 332 -17.18 15.66 -4.26
C ASP A 332 -17.20 14.20 -3.79
N PRO A 333 -16.24 13.78 -2.94
CA PRO A 333 -16.18 12.41 -2.48
C PRO A 333 -17.45 12.09 -1.66
N PRO A 334 -18.04 10.90 -1.82
CA PRO A 334 -19.15 10.45 -0.98
C PRO A 334 -18.86 10.60 0.52
N SER A 335 -19.91 10.66 1.33
CA SER A 335 -19.79 10.63 2.79
C SER A 335 -18.94 9.46 3.28
N LEU A 336 -18.29 9.66 4.43
CA LEU A 336 -17.58 8.56 5.07
C LEU A 336 -18.57 7.44 5.39
N LEU A 337 -18.11 6.22 5.22
CA LEU A 337 -18.84 5.01 5.49
C LEU A 337 -18.20 4.30 6.68
N TYR A 338 -19.00 3.50 7.38
CA TYR A 338 -18.51 2.67 8.47
C TYR A 338 -17.23 1.90 8.08
N PRO A 339 -16.16 1.96 8.89
CA PRO A 339 -16.11 2.55 10.25
C PRO A 339 -15.67 4.03 10.32
N ALA A 340 -15.45 4.71 9.20
CA ALA A 340 -14.94 6.08 9.17
C ALA A 340 -16.03 7.16 9.36
N ASP A 341 -17.31 6.81 9.19
CA ASP A 341 -18.45 7.68 9.47
C ASP A 341 -18.45 8.23 10.91
N LYS A 342 -17.85 7.51 11.87
CA LYS A 342 -17.64 7.97 13.26
C LYS A 342 -16.88 9.30 13.37
N TYR A 343 -16.09 9.67 12.35
CA TYR A 343 -15.34 10.92 12.33
C TYR A 343 -16.14 12.12 11.80
N GLU A 344 -17.38 11.92 11.33
CA GLU A 344 -18.30 13.00 10.92
C GLU A 344 -19.16 13.54 12.09
N SER A 345 -18.83 13.17 13.34
CA SER A 345 -19.53 13.65 14.55
C SER A 345 -19.34 15.15 14.79
N GLU A 346 -20.38 15.84 15.26
CA GLU A 346 -20.33 17.28 15.60
C GLU A 346 -19.30 17.60 16.70
N ASP A 347 -19.04 16.66 17.61
CA ASP A 347 -18.11 16.80 18.73
C ASP A 347 -16.70 16.25 18.42
N ILE A 348 -16.35 16.07 17.15
CA ILE A 348 -15.10 15.37 16.76
C ILE A 348 -13.84 15.98 17.37
N GLY A 349 -13.79 17.32 17.54
CA GLY A 349 -12.66 18.00 18.17
C GLY A 349 -12.42 17.58 19.63
N ARG A 350 -13.45 17.09 20.34
CA ARG A 350 -13.34 16.56 21.71
C ARG A 350 -13.07 15.06 21.74
N THR A 351 -13.66 14.30 20.82
CA THR A 351 -13.54 12.83 20.82
C THR A 351 -12.27 12.35 20.17
N LEU A 352 -11.77 13.03 19.13
CA LEU A 352 -10.59 12.62 18.37
C LEU A 352 -9.33 12.48 19.26
N PRO A 353 -9.01 13.41 20.18
CA PRO A 353 -7.85 13.26 21.08
C PRO A 353 -7.94 12.08 22.04
N LEU A 354 -9.15 11.55 22.30
CA LEU A 354 -9.39 10.42 23.20
C LEU A 354 -9.21 9.06 22.51
N MET A 355 -9.11 9.03 21.19
CA MET A 355 -8.95 7.79 20.43
C MET A 355 -7.51 7.25 20.53
N PRO A 356 -7.27 5.96 20.25
CA PRO A 356 -5.90 5.45 20.11
C PRO A 356 -5.09 6.20 19.06
N ALA A 357 -3.77 6.34 19.24
CA ALA A 357 -2.91 7.12 18.34
C ALA A 357 -2.97 6.69 16.86
N ILE A 358 -3.20 5.39 16.60
CA ILE A 358 -3.35 4.82 15.25
C ILE A 358 -4.67 5.24 14.56
N GLU A 359 -5.66 5.67 15.36
CA GLU A 359 -6.97 6.17 14.92
C GLU A 359 -7.04 7.71 14.87
N GLN A 360 -5.91 8.38 15.12
CA GLN A 360 -5.79 9.84 15.06
C GLN A 360 -4.88 10.27 13.90
N PRO A 361 -5.14 11.45 13.29
CA PRO A 361 -4.17 12.06 12.40
C PRO A 361 -2.89 12.41 13.16
N ASN A 362 -1.75 12.33 12.50
CA ASN A 362 -0.48 12.77 13.05
C ASN A 362 -0.36 14.31 13.05
N GLY A 363 0.69 14.83 13.68
CA GLY A 363 0.93 16.27 13.73
C GLY A 363 1.19 16.91 12.36
N GLY A 364 1.85 16.19 11.46
CA GLY A 364 2.12 16.69 10.11
C GLY A 364 0.83 16.95 9.31
N TRP A 365 -0.11 16.00 9.35
CA TRP A 365 -1.43 16.15 8.72
C TRP A 365 -2.24 17.26 9.37
N LYS A 366 -2.27 17.31 10.71
CA LYS A 366 -2.96 18.36 11.48
C LYS A 366 -2.45 19.75 11.09
N HIS A 367 -1.13 19.94 11.08
CA HIS A 367 -0.51 21.21 10.76
C HIS A 367 -0.78 21.62 9.30
N HIS A 368 -0.67 20.68 8.36
CA HIS A 368 -0.89 20.98 6.95
C HIS A 368 -2.31 21.47 6.66
N TRP A 369 -3.33 20.78 7.17
CA TRP A 369 -4.73 21.11 6.87
C TRP A 369 -5.33 22.14 7.82
N HIS A 370 -5.04 22.05 9.13
CA HIS A 370 -5.69 22.86 10.16
C HIS A 370 -4.73 23.85 10.87
N GLY A 371 -3.44 23.83 10.55
CA GLY A 371 -2.45 24.67 11.23
C GLY A 371 -2.41 24.39 12.73
N TYR A 372 -2.50 25.46 13.54
CA TYR A 372 -2.63 25.37 15.00
C TYR A 372 -4.08 25.39 15.49
N GLY A 373 -5.05 25.40 14.57
CA GLY A 373 -6.47 25.45 14.89
C GLY A 373 -7.03 24.07 15.31
N PRO A 374 -8.16 24.05 16.03
CA PRO A 374 -8.86 22.81 16.34
C PRO A 374 -9.45 22.16 15.07
N ILE A 375 -9.56 20.82 15.08
CA ILE A 375 -10.27 20.08 14.04
C ILE A 375 -11.76 20.08 14.38
N HIS A 376 -12.54 20.89 13.65
CA HIS A 376 -14.00 20.89 13.76
C HIS A 376 -14.67 19.90 12.81
N ARG A 377 -14.06 19.66 11.64
CA ARG A 377 -14.51 18.71 10.63
C ARG A 377 -13.28 18.03 10.07
N VAL A 378 -13.28 16.70 10.01
CA VAL A 378 -12.10 15.96 9.55
C VAL A 378 -11.93 16.02 8.04
N ARG A 379 -13.01 16.22 7.27
CA ARG A 379 -13.04 16.17 5.81
C ARG A 379 -12.79 17.52 5.13
N GLU A 380 -12.91 18.59 5.88
CA GLU A 380 -12.85 19.92 5.33
C GLU A 380 -12.28 20.93 6.32
N VAL A 381 -11.63 21.95 5.76
CA VAL A 381 -11.18 23.13 6.48
C VAL A 381 -11.77 24.37 5.80
N VAL A 382 -12.24 25.32 6.62
CA VAL A 382 -12.69 26.63 6.13
C VAL A 382 -11.49 27.55 6.11
N ARG A 383 -11.09 27.99 4.92
CA ARG A 383 -10.03 29.00 4.74
C ARG A 383 -10.68 30.37 4.64
N SER A 384 -10.15 31.32 5.40
CA SER A 384 -10.59 32.72 5.38
C SER A 384 -9.38 33.57 5.07
N ASP A 385 -9.29 34.06 3.84
CA ASP A 385 -8.32 35.09 3.48
C ASP A 385 -8.95 36.47 3.71
N ASN A 386 -8.14 37.44 4.16
CA ASN A 386 -8.57 38.77 4.62
C ASN A 386 -9.39 39.60 3.61
N PHE A 387 -9.61 39.12 2.39
CA PHE A 387 -10.30 39.83 1.31
C PHE A 387 -11.26 38.97 0.48
N GLN A 388 -11.56 37.72 0.88
CA GLN A 388 -12.47 36.83 0.15
C GLN A 388 -13.49 36.15 1.08
N GLU A 389 -14.63 35.75 0.51
CA GLU A 389 -15.59 34.91 1.21
C GLU A 389 -14.92 33.59 1.63
N PRO A 390 -15.24 33.05 2.82
CA PRO A 390 -14.66 31.79 3.28
C PRO A 390 -14.96 30.67 2.27
N TRP A 391 -13.93 29.93 1.85
CA TRP A 391 -14.11 28.74 1.02
C TRP A 391 -13.74 27.48 1.79
N ILE A 392 -14.29 26.36 1.32
CA ILE A 392 -14.12 25.04 1.93
C ILE A 392 -13.08 24.27 1.12
N GLU A 393 -11.99 23.89 1.76
CA GLU A 393 -10.94 23.05 1.20
C GLU A 393 -11.07 21.63 1.75
N ARG A 394 -10.93 20.63 0.87
CA ARG A 394 -10.99 19.21 1.24
C ARG A 394 -9.66 18.79 1.83
N THR A 395 -9.68 18.04 2.92
CA THR A 395 -8.47 17.65 3.67
C THR A 395 -7.79 16.38 3.12
N ILE A 396 -7.78 16.25 1.80
CA ILE A 396 -7.24 15.13 1.03
C ILE A 396 -6.75 15.66 -0.32
N GLY A 397 -5.59 15.19 -0.79
CA GLY A 397 -5.00 15.51 -2.09
C GLY A 397 -3.74 16.39 -2.07
N ASN A 398 -2.93 16.39 -1.00
CA ASN A 398 -1.67 17.14 -0.99
C ASN A 398 -0.49 16.34 -1.60
N ALA A 399 -0.32 16.45 -2.92
CA ALA A 399 0.75 15.76 -3.65
C ALA A 399 2.18 16.13 -3.19
N ALA A 400 2.42 17.39 -2.78
CA ALA A 400 3.74 17.81 -2.31
C ALA A 400 4.09 17.23 -0.93
N GLY A 401 3.09 17.16 -0.03
CA GLY A 401 3.23 16.53 1.28
C GLY A 401 3.52 15.03 1.20
N TRP A 402 3.01 14.36 0.17
CA TRP A 402 3.21 12.92 -0.02
C TRP A 402 4.67 12.53 -0.22
N GLN A 403 5.49 13.39 -0.85
CA GLN A 403 6.89 13.09 -1.15
C GLN A 403 7.74 12.87 0.11
N TRP A 404 7.45 13.59 1.19
CA TRP A 404 8.19 13.48 2.46
C TRP A 404 7.42 12.71 3.53
N GLY A 405 6.20 12.25 3.24
CA GLY A 405 5.47 11.37 4.16
C GLY A 405 4.72 12.10 5.29
N TYR A 406 4.20 13.30 5.04
CA TYR A 406 3.65 14.16 6.10
C TYR A 406 2.55 13.54 6.97
N ALA A 407 1.77 12.60 6.42
CA ALA A 407 0.70 11.89 7.14
C ALA A 407 1.18 10.64 7.90
N ILE A 408 2.47 10.28 7.79
CA ILE A 408 3.04 9.09 8.42
C ILE A 408 3.72 9.41 9.76
N TRP A 409 4.62 10.39 9.76
CA TRP A 409 5.60 10.60 10.82
C TRP A 409 5.00 11.21 12.09
N ASP A 410 5.47 10.76 13.26
CA ASP A 410 5.06 11.31 14.55
C ASP A 410 5.65 12.72 14.79
N GLU A 411 5.05 13.46 15.73
CA GLU A 411 5.35 14.89 15.97
C GLU A 411 6.83 15.16 16.28
N GLU A 412 7.51 14.22 16.93
CA GLU A 412 8.93 14.31 17.31
C GLU A 412 9.84 14.57 16.11
N ARG A 413 9.44 14.12 14.91
CA ARG A 413 10.21 14.29 13.68
C ARG A 413 10.02 15.65 13.01
N ASN A 414 8.90 16.32 13.31
CA ASN A 414 8.56 17.65 12.77
C ASN A 414 8.93 18.78 13.75
N ALA A 415 8.94 18.50 15.06
CA ALA A 415 9.14 19.50 16.12
C ALA A 415 10.55 20.13 16.14
N ALA A 416 11.53 19.54 15.46
CA ALA A 416 12.88 20.07 15.43
C ALA A 416 13.09 21.24 14.45
N GLY A 417 12.09 21.57 13.61
CA GLY A 417 12.11 22.72 12.69
C GLY A 417 11.08 23.82 12.97
N HIS A 418 10.22 23.68 14.00
CA HIS A 418 9.08 24.59 14.24
C HIS A 418 9.11 25.26 15.62
N ARG A 419 10.30 25.68 16.05
CA ARG A 419 10.40 26.87 16.90
C ARG A 419 10.79 28.05 16.01
N LEU A 420 9.79 28.71 15.43
CA LEU A 420 9.91 30.10 15.00
C LEU A 420 9.18 30.96 16.03
#